data_AF-A0AAV5YWN1-F1
#
_entry.id   AF-A0AAV5YWN1-F1
#
_cell.length_a   1.000
_cell.length_b   1.000
_cell.length_c   1.000
_cell.angle_alpha   90.00
_cell.angle_beta   90.00
_cell.angle_gamma   90.00
#
_symmetry.space_group_name_H-M   'P 1'
#
loop_
_entity.id
_entity.type
_entity.pdbx_description
1 polymer ?
#
loop_
_entity_poly.entity_id
_entity_poly.type
_entity_poly.pdbx_seq_one_letter_code
_entity_poly.pdbx_strand_id
1 'polypeptide(L)' 'MGDSIVGPILERDGDRLRVGSVSPLFLPVGTRCDLRVGTLVRVTIRHHGGRDEIASIQPLPELS' A
#
# COMPACT_ATOMS: atom_id res chain seq x y z
N MET A 1 3.43 -15.52 -7.09
CA MET A 1 3.91 -14.33 -7.82
C MET A 1 2.94 -13.22 -7.44
N GLY A 2 3.38 -12.27 -6.61
CA GLY A 2 2.52 -11.18 -6.13
C GLY A 2 2.72 -9.96 -7.01
N ASP A 3 1.63 -9.27 -7.35
CA ASP A 3 1.71 -8.04 -8.14
C ASP A 3 2.35 -6.93 -7.29
N SER A 4 3.20 -6.12 -7.92
CA SER A 4 3.84 -4.98 -7.27
C SER A 4 3.46 -3.70 -7.96
N ILE A 5 3.06 -2.72 -7.16
CA ILE A 5 2.69 -1.37 -7.63
C ILE A 5 3.66 -0.35 -7.07
N VAL A 6 3.87 0.72 -7.83
CA VAL A 6 4.63 1.90 -7.40
C VAL A 6 3.73 3.12 -7.58
N GLY A 7 3.54 3.89 -6.52
CA GLY A 7 2.69 5.08 -6.57
C GLY A 7 2.65 5.82 -5.24
N PRO A 8 2.10 7.04 -5.24
CA PRO A 8 1.92 7.81 -4.01
C PRO A 8 0.79 7.23 -3.18
N ILE A 9 0.90 7.28 -1.85
CA ILE A 9 -0.24 7.05 -0.95
C ILE A 9 -1.23 8.20 -1.18
N LEU A 10 -2.45 7.89 -1.64
CA LEU A 10 -3.49 8.88 -1.88
C LEU A 10 -4.43 9.03 -0.68
N GLU A 11 -4.75 7.92 -0.01
CA GLU A 11 -5.68 7.89 1.12
C GLU A 11 -5.24 6.85 2.14
N ARG A 12 -5.52 7.13 3.42
CA ARG A 12 -5.34 6.20 4.54
C ARG A 12 -6.52 6.33 5.48
N ASP A 13 -7.25 5.24 5.68
CA ASP A 13 -8.42 5.18 6.56
C ASP A 13 -8.40 3.86 7.32
N GLY A 14 -8.03 3.90 8.60
CA GLY A 14 -7.86 2.70 9.43
C GLY A 14 -6.86 1.71 8.85
N ASP A 15 -7.34 0.54 8.45
CA ASP A 15 -6.59 -0.54 7.80
C ASP A 15 -6.56 -0.43 6.27
N ARG A 16 -7.23 0.56 5.68
CA ARG A 16 -7.32 0.74 4.23
C ARG A 16 -6.34 1.79 3.71
N LEU A 17 -5.68 1.46 2.60
CA LEU A 17 -4.74 2.33 1.88
C LEU A 17 -5.09 2.39 0.40
N ARG A 18 -4.99 3.58 -0.20
CA ARG A 18 -5.00 3.73 -1.66
C ARG A 18 -3.63 4.19 -2.13
N VAL A 19 -3.08 3.52 -3.12
CA VAL A 19 -1.76 3.80 -3.68
C VAL A 19 -1.86 3.97 -5.19
N GLY A 20 -1.59 5.18 -5.70
CA GLY A 20 -1.86 5.51 -7.09
C GLY A 20 -3.34 5.29 -7.47
N SER A 21 -3.59 4.92 -8.73
CA SER A 21 -4.96 4.75 -9.26
C SER A 21 -5.59 3.38 -9.02
N VAL A 22 -5.08 2.60 -8.06
CA VAL A 22 -5.56 1.23 -7.80
C VAL A 22 -6.77 1.20 -6.85
N SER A 23 -7.47 0.07 -6.87
CA SER A 23 -8.48 -0.26 -5.85
C SER A 23 -7.89 -0.21 -4.44
N PRO A 24 -8.71 0.04 -3.41
CA PRO A 24 -8.21 0.10 -2.04
C PRO A 24 -7.55 -1.21 -1.62
N LEU A 25 -6.34 -1.10 -1.06
CA LEU A 25 -5.57 -2.20 -0.49
C LEU A 25 -5.77 -2.24 1.01
N PHE A 26 -5.75 -3.44 1.59
CA PHE A 26 -5.96 -3.63 3.02
C PHE A 26 -4.66 -4.01 3.72
N LEU A 27 -4.37 -3.37 4.84
CA LEU A 27 -3.29 -3.75 5.74
C LEU A 27 -3.66 -5.05 6.47
N PRO A 28 -2.69 -5.93 6.73
CA PRO A 28 -2.91 -7.07 7.62
C PRO A 28 -3.39 -6.60 9.00
N VAL A 29 -4.27 -7.38 9.63
CA VAL A 29 -4.80 -7.08 10.97
C VAL A 29 -3.66 -6.83 11.96
N GLY A 30 -3.74 -5.72 12.70
CA GLY A 30 -2.72 -5.32 13.67
C GLY A 30 -1.53 -4.56 13.07
N THR A 31 -1.41 -4.48 11.74
CA THR A 31 -0.42 -3.63 11.08
C THR A 31 -0.92 -2.18 11.05
N ARG A 32 -0.07 -1.25 11.50
CA ARG A 32 -0.29 0.18 11.29
C ARG A 32 0.68 0.68 10.23
N CYS A 33 0.20 1.58 9.37
CA CYS A 33 1.03 2.27 8.40
C CYS A 33 1.19 3.74 8.83
N ASP A 34 2.42 4.11 9.18
CA ASP A 34 2.78 5.46 9.62
C ASP A 34 3.28 6.35 8.46
N LEU A 35 3.28 5.83 7.23
CA LEU A 35 3.63 6.60 6.05
C LEU A 35 2.57 7.67 5.76
N ARG A 36 3.02 8.82 5.29
CA ARG A 36 2.15 9.98 5.04
C ARG A 36 1.46 9.86 3.69
N VAL A 37 0.27 10.45 3.58
CA VAL A 37 -0.34 10.72 2.27
C VAL A 37 0.63 11.58 1.45
N GLY A 38 0.82 11.21 0.19
CA GLY A 38 1.79 11.78 -0.74
C GLY A 38 3.12 11.02 -0.81
N THR A 39 3.46 10.17 0.18
CA THR A 39 4.70 9.39 0.15
C THR A 39 4.67 8.41 -1.02
N LEU A 40 5.70 8.45 -1.86
CA LEU A 40 5.89 7.47 -2.94
C LEU A 40 6.32 6.13 -2.34
N VAL A 41 5.60 5.07 -2.65
CA VAL A 41 5.84 3.74 -2.09
C VAL A 41 5.89 2.68 -3.19
N ARG A 42 6.62 1.61 -2.90
CA ARG A 42 6.45 0.31 -3.56
C ARG A 42 5.62 -0.58 -2.64
N VAL A 43 4.55 -1.15 -3.18
CA VAL A 43 3.68 -2.08 -2.46
C VAL A 43 3.66 -3.41 -3.20
N THR A 44 3.86 -4.50 -2.46
CA THR A 44 3.61 -5.85 -2.96
C THR A 44 2.25 -6.33 -2.43
N ILE A 45 1.42 -6.81 -3.35
CA ILE A 45 0.05 -7.21 -3.09
C ILE A 45 -0.02 -8.74 -3.00
N ARG A 46 -0.83 -9.23 -2.06
CA ARG A 46 -1.24 -10.63 -1.95
C ARG A 46 -2.75 -10.70 -2.07
N HIS A 47 -3.24 -11.50 -3.01
CA HIS A 47 -4.67 -11.77 -3.14
C HIS A 47 -5.06 -12.88 -2.16
N HIS A 48 -5.97 -12.59 -1.23
CA HIS A 48 -6.44 -13.54 -0.24
C HIS A 48 -7.93 -13.34 0.03
N GLY A 49 -8.73 -14.42 -0.07
CA GLY A 49 -10.17 -14.36 0.22
C GLY A 49 -10.96 -13.36 -0.64
N GLY A 50 -10.53 -13.12 -1.88
CA GLY A 50 -11.18 -12.15 -2.78
C GLY A 50 -10.87 -10.68 -2.47
N ARG A 51 -9.84 -10.41 -1.65
CA ARG A 51 -9.36 -9.07 -1.33
C ARG A 51 -7.87 -8.93 -1.62
N ASP A 52 -7.47 -7.69 -1.88
CA ASP A 52 -6.08 -7.32 -2.10
C ASP A 52 -5.48 -6.81 -0.80
N GLU A 53 -4.57 -7.61 -0.24
CA GLU A 53 -3.86 -7.28 1.00
C GLU A 53 -2.44 -6.82 0.71
N ILE A 54 -1.95 -5.88 1.51
CA ILE A 54 -0.57 -5.41 1.49
C ILE A 54 0.30 -6.48 2.14
N ALA A 55 1.13 -7.15 1.34
CA ALA A 55 2.14 -8.08 1.83
C ALA A 55 3.38 -7.34 2.35
N SER A 56 3.76 -6.27 1.67
CA SER A 56 4.82 -5.36 2.09
C SER A 56 4.60 -3.96 1.50
N ILE A 57 5.03 -2.95 2.23
CA ILE A 57 5.03 -1.55 1.80
C ILE A 57 6.36 -0.91 2.20
N GLN A 58 7.00 -0.25 1.25
CA GLN A 58 8.28 0.42 1.48
C GLN A 58 8.25 1.81 0.84
N PRO A 59 8.63 2.88 1.56
CA PRO A 59 8.84 4.17 0.94
C PRO A 59 9.96 4.06 -0.07
N LEU A 60 9.76 4.63 -1.25
CA LEU A 60 10.84 4.80 -2.20
C LEU A 60 11.69 6.00 -1.77
N PRO A 61 13.02 5.92 -1.93
CA PRO A 61 13.88 7.07 -1.66
C PRO A 61 13.43 8.23 -2.55
N GLU A 62 13.26 9.40 -1.95
CA GLU A 62 13.11 10.62 -2.71
C GLU A 62 14.42 10.82 -3.49
N LEU A 63 14.34 10.82 -4.82
CA LEU A 63 15.47 11.16 -5.67
C LEU A 63 15.86 12.60 -5.30
N SER A 64 16.90 12.72 -4.48
CA SER A 64 17.47 13.98 -4.01
C SER A 64 18.36 14.59 -5.08
#